data_AF-A0A484N296-F1
#
_entry.id   AF-A0A484N296-F1
#
_cell.length_a   1.000
_cell.length_b   1.000
_cell.length_c   1.000
_cell.angle_alpha   90.00
_cell.angle_beta   90.00
_cell.angle_gamma   90.00
#
_symmetry.space_group_name_H-M   'P 1'
#
loop_
_entity.id
_entity.type
_entity.pdbx_description
1 polymer ?
#
loop_
_entity_poly.entity_id
_entity_poly.type
_entity_poly.pdbx_seq_one_letter_code
_entity_poly.pdbx_strand_id
1 'polypeptide(L)'
;MESALEETKTIYTNRRAALKAAVKYGEMDYEFTTAKIISSGVPLNEPYVHSCLSRLANMEKDQIRRGKLPIANSYYLMGTADPTGMLNSDEVCIILENGHVTGKVLVYKSPGLHFGDIHIMTARYVQELDHIVGNAKYAIFFSTKGPRSIANEIASSDFDGDMYWVSMNPQLLNYYKASEPWSPLYVMPKAVGRRPSEFTPNELEYEILRTFLEGKKSGNNMALAADSWLACMDRFLTLGNSFTQEKVDLRRKMLHLIDLYYEALDASKTGKKVNIPPELKPEKYPHYMERRPSYESTSVLGKLYNYRESSKAEESTRIEIGKLPCFDVEVPDACLVLWGERYHKHYLPEMTEAMGCGPCGSEVRNGAANDVIKKYKQLLYDASDFEDSARKIDEIFNEALAIYNVCYDYAKRFNDVKKCSFAWRVAGSALCKYHALKQKGRPFLILPSILQDIL
;
A
#
# COMPACT_ATOMS: atom_id res chain seq x y z
N MET A 1 -10.53 10.62 -4.76
CA MET A 1 -9.24 11.35 -4.83
C MET A 1 -9.21 12.49 -3.82
N GLU A 2 -10.04 13.52 -3.97
CA GLU A 2 -10.08 14.68 -3.05
C GLU A 2 -10.19 14.28 -1.57
N SER A 3 -11.08 13.33 -1.24
CA SER A 3 -11.18 12.81 0.13
C SER A 3 -9.87 12.22 0.68
N ALA A 4 -9.06 11.54 -0.13
CA ALA A 4 -7.79 10.96 0.32
C ALA A 4 -6.71 12.04 0.50
N LEU A 5 -6.71 13.06 -0.37
CA LEU A 5 -5.84 14.23 -0.24
C LEU A 5 -6.19 15.03 1.02
N GLU A 6 -7.47 15.23 1.27
CA GLU A 6 -7.97 15.94 2.45
C GLU A 6 -7.68 15.19 3.74
N GLU A 7 -7.93 13.87 3.77
CA GLU A 7 -7.60 13.03 4.93
C GLU A 7 -6.11 13.15 5.29
N THR A 8 -5.22 13.16 4.28
CA THR A 8 -3.78 13.37 4.46
C THR A 8 -3.44 14.73 5.09
N LYS A 9 -4.15 15.80 4.71
CA LYS A 9 -3.96 17.14 5.29
C LYS A 9 -4.44 17.20 6.74
N THR A 10 -5.53 16.49 7.06
CA THR A 10 -6.09 16.48 8.42
C THR A 10 -5.28 15.66 9.43
N ILE A 11 -4.27 14.89 9.00
CA ILE A 11 -3.39 14.11 9.90
C ILE A 11 -2.79 14.97 11.02
N TYR A 12 -2.53 16.25 10.77
CA TYR A 12 -1.91 17.16 11.74
C TYR A 12 -2.89 17.79 12.74
N THR A 13 -4.18 17.79 12.43
CA THR A 13 -5.21 18.54 13.18
C THR A 13 -6.32 17.66 13.73
N ASN A 14 -6.55 16.48 13.14
CA ASN A 14 -7.60 15.56 13.50
C ASN A 14 -7.02 14.30 14.14
N ARG A 15 -7.34 14.06 15.42
CA ARG A 15 -6.86 12.90 16.18
C ARG A 15 -7.24 11.55 15.55
N ARG A 16 -8.44 11.45 14.95
CA ARG A 16 -8.87 10.21 14.28
C ARG A 16 -8.00 9.93 13.05
N ALA A 17 -7.76 10.93 12.20
CA ALA A 17 -6.91 10.79 11.03
C ALA A 17 -5.45 10.47 11.41
N ALA A 18 -4.92 11.17 12.40
CA ALA A 18 -3.60 10.91 12.98
C ALA A 18 -3.45 9.47 13.49
N LEU A 19 -4.41 9.02 14.29
CA LEU A 19 -4.39 7.68 14.89
C LEU A 19 -4.56 6.60 13.82
N LYS A 20 -5.44 6.79 12.84
CA LYS A 20 -5.64 5.86 11.71
C LYS A 20 -4.34 5.68 10.92
N ALA A 21 -3.64 6.77 10.60
CA ALA A 21 -2.35 6.71 9.93
C ALA A 21 -1.28 6.01 10.81
N ALA A 22 -1.24 6.33 12.11
CA ALA A 22 -0.28 5.75 13.05
C ALA A 22 -0.49 4.24 13.26
N VAL A 23 -1.74 3.75 13.23
CA VAL A 23 -2.06 2.33 13.32
C VAL A 23 -1.74 1.62 12.00
N LYS A 24 -2.16 2.18 10.86
CA LYS A 24 -1.91 1.62 9.52
C LYS A 24 -0.42 1.37 9.24
N TYR A 25 0.46 2.27 9.67
CA TYR A 25 1.91 2.13 9.49
C TYR A 25 2.62 1.74 10.80
N GLY A 26 1.89 1.28 11.81
CA GLY A 26 2.42 1.07 13.15
C GLY A 26 3.47 -0.03 13.24
N GLU A 27 3.45 -1.01 12.34
CA GLU A 27 4.51 -2.04 12.22
C GLU A 27 5.86 -1.45 11.77
N MET A 28 5.84 -0.32 11.06
CA MET A 28 7.05 0.42 10.69
C MET A 28 7.54 1.34 11.81
N ASP A 29 6.74 1.52 12.86
CA ASP A 29 7.09 2.27 14.05
C ASP A 29 7.56 1.31 15.16
N TYR A 30 8.41 1.78 16.07
CA TYR A 30 8.85 0.94 17.17
C TYR A 30 7.67 0.70 18.12
N GLU A 31 7.13 -0.53 18.15
CA GLU A 31 6.04 -0.94 19.07
C GLU A 31 4.81 -0.02 19.04
N PHE A 32 4.41 0.48 17.87
CA PHE A 32 3.26 1.39 17.70
C PHE A 32 3.35 2.67 18.56
N THR A 33 4.57 3.13 18.87
CA THR A 33 4.83 4.28 19.76
C THR A 33 3.98 5.50 19.44
N THR A 34 3.90 5.91 18.17
CA THR A 34 3.11 7.08 17.74
C THR A 34 1.63 6.91 18.07
N ALA A 35 1.06 5.72 17.83
CA ALA A 35 -0.35 5.44 18.16
C ALA A 35 -0.59 5.44 19.68
N LYS A 36 0.35 4.89 20.48
CA LYS A 36 0.30 4.94 21.95
C LYS A 36 0.30 6.39 22.46
N ILE A 37 1.18 7.24 21.92
CA ILE A 37 1.28 8.65 22.31
C ILE A 37 -0.03 9.39 22.03
N ILE A 38 -0.56 9.28 20.81
CA ILE A 38 -1.83 9.93 20.42
C ILE A 38 -2.99 9.44 21.30
N SER A 39 -3.04 8.14 21.58
CA SER A 39 -4.10 7.53 22.42
C SER A 39 -4.04 7.98 23.88
N SER A 40 -2.86 8.39 24.37
CA SER A 40 -2.69 8.96 25.72
C SER A 40 -3.17 10.42 25.84
N GLY A 41 -3.66 11.01 24.74
CA GLY A 41 -4.16 12.38 24.69
C GLY A 41 -3.10 13.44 24.45
N VAL A 42 -1.83 13.04 24.22
CA VAL A 42 -0.73 13.97 23.94
C VAL A 42 -1.07 14.80 22.69
N PRO A 43 -0.83 16.14 22.71
CA PRO A 43 -1.16 17.01 21.58
C PRO A 43 -0.44 16.62 20.28
N LEU A 44 -1.12 16.76 19.13
CA LEU A 44 -0.54 16.43 17.82
C LEU A 44 0.57 17.41 17.38
N ASN A 45 0.60 18.60 17.98
CA ASN A 45 1.64 19.61 17.78
C ASN A 45 2.85 19.40 18.71
N GLU A 46 2.86 18.37 19.54
CA GLU A 46 4.05 17.96 20.28
C GLU A 46 5.18 17.68 19.24
N PRO A 47 6.37 18.29 19.36
CA PRO A 47 7.41 18.24 18.34
C PRO A 47 7.71 16.84 17.77
N TYR A 48 7.88 15.83 18.63
CA TYR A 48 8.19 14.48 18.18
C TYR A 48 6.98 13.81 17.49
N VAL A 49 5.79 13.91 18.09
CA VAL A 49 4.54 13.43 17.50
C VAL A 49 4.33 14.04 16.13
N HIS A 50 4.46 15.35 16.00
CA HIS A 50 4.30 16.02 14.71
C HIS A 50 5.34 15.54 13.69
N SER A 51 6.60 15.34 14.09
CA SER A 51 7.62 14.77 13.20
C SER A 51 7.24 13.37 12.71
N CYS A 52 6.71 12.53 13.60
CA CYS A 52 6.16 11.23 13.23
C CYS A 52 4.96 11.36 12.28
N LEU A 53 4.02 12.25 12.56
CA LEU A 53 2.87 12.53 11.68
C LEU A 53 3.31 13.04 10.31
N SER A 54 4.35 13.87 10.23
CA SER A 54 4.90 14.31 8.94
C SER A 54 5.48 13.16 8.13
N ARG A 55 6.16 12.21 8.79
CA ARG A 55 6.62 10.98 8.12
C ARG A 55 5.44 10.14 7.62
N LEU A 56 4.42 9.95 8.44
CA LEU A 56 3.22 9.17 8.09
C LEU A 56 2.43 9.82 6.94
N ALA A 57 2.22 11.13 6.99
CA ALA A 57 1.58 11.89 5.92
C ALA A 57 2.36 11.77 4.61
N ASN A 58 3.70 11.80 4.66
CA ASN A 58 4.52 11.57 3.48
C ASN A 58 4.41 10.15 2.92
N MET A 59 4.26 9.13 3.77
CA MET A 59 4.00 7.76 3.33
C MET A 59 2.64 7.64 2.61
N GLU A 60 1.59 8.30 3.10
CA GLU A 60 0.29 8.36 2.42
C GLU A 60 0.38 9.08 1.07
N LYS A 61 1.06 10.25 1.04
CA LYS A 61 1.31 10.99 -0.21
C LYS A 61 2.06 10.14 -1.24
N ASP A 62 3.01 9.32 -0.80
CA ASP A 62 3.74 8.38 -1.67
C ASP A 62 2.83 7.29 -2.25
N GLN A 63 1.87 6.76 -1.49
CA GLN A 63 0.88 5.81 -2.02
C GLN A 63 -0.04 6.49 -3.04
N ILE A 64 -0.54 7.69 -2.72
CA ILE A 64 -1.41 8.47 -3.60
C ILE A 64 -0.69 8.82 -4.91
N ARG A 65 0.58 9.24 -4.84
CA ARG A 65 1.44 9.49 -6.01
C ARG A 65 1.55 8.27 -6.93
N ARG A 66 1.51 7.07 -6.37
CA ARG A 66 1.55 5.79 -7.10
C ARG A 66 0.16 5.34 -7.59
N GLY A 67 -0.87 6.19 -7.47
CA GLY A 67 -2.24 5.87 -7.86
C GLY A 67 -2.98 4.94 -6.89
N LYS A 68 -2.41 4.65 -5.72
CA LYS A 68 -3.04 3.79 -4.71
C LYS A 68 -4.00 4.63 -3.87
N LEU A 69 -5.26 4.65 -4.30
CA LEU A 69 -6.34 5.36 -3.63
C LEU A 69 -7.20 4.38 -2.84
N PRO A 70 -7.50 4.65 -1.56
CA PRO A 70 -8.47 3.84 -0.82
C PRO A 70 -9.87 4.05 -1.41
N ILE A 71 -10.55 2.94 -1.72
CA ILE A 71 -11.93 2.94 -2.23
C ILE A 71 -12.77 2.15 -1.24
N ALA A 72 -13.68 2.85 -0.56
CA ALA A 72 -14.63 2.23 0.36
C ALA A 72 -15.56 1.25 -0.38
N ASN A 73 -16.05 0.24 0.35
CA ASN A 73 -16.94 -0.80 -0.15
C ASN A 73 -16.36 -1.51 -1.39
N SER A 74 -15.08 -1.88 -1.29
CA SER A 74 -14.43 -2.72 -2.29
C SER A 74 -13.63 -3.85 -1.62
N TYR A 75 -13.53 -4.98 -2.31
CA TYR A 75 -12.95 -6.21 -1.80
C TYR A 75 -12.14 -6.91 -2.89
N TYR A 76 -11.14 -7.69 -2.49
CA TYR A 76 -10.56 -8.71 -3.36
C TYR A 76 -11.16 -10.05 -2.95
N LEU A 77 -11.83 -10.73 -3.87
CA LEU A 77 -12.55 -11.98 -3.64
C LEU A 77 -12.00 -13.08 -4.54
N MET A 78 -11.91 -14.30 -4.02
CA MET A 78 -11.51 -15.44 -4.83
C MET A 78 -12.63 -15.78 -5.81
N GLY A 79 -12.32 -15.83 -7.10
CA GLY A 79 -13.29 -16.14 -8.15
C GLY A 79 -13.46 -17.64 -8.36
N THR A 80 -14.70 -18.06 -8.56
CA THR A 80 -15.02 -19.44 -8.93
C THR A 80 -16.30 -19.53 -9.74
N ALA A 81 -16.57 -20.69 -10.32
CA ALA A 81 -17.79 -20.96 -11.08
C ALA A 81 -18.95 -21.30 -10.13
N ASP A 82 -20.16 -20.89 -10.48
CA ASP A 82 -21.40 -21.32 -9.81
C ASP A 82 -21.74 -22.78 -10.17
N PRO A 83 -21.63 -23.72 -9.21
CA PRO A 83 -21.97 -25.12 -9.44
C PRO A 83 -23.48 -25.39 -9.49
N THR A 84 -24.32 -24.44 -9.07
CA THR A 84 -25.78 -24.61 -9.00
C THR A 84 -26.46 -24.34 -10.35
N GLY A 85 -25.83 -23.54 -11.21
CA GLY A 85 -26.40 -23.11 -12.48
C GLY A 85 -27.57 -22.12 -12.33
N MET A 86 -27.78 -21.55 -11.14
CA MET A 86 -28.92 -20.68 -10.86
C MET A 86 -28.70 -19.23 -11.28
N LEU A 87 -27.45 -18.77 -11.31
CA LEU A 87 -27.11 -17.42 -11.76
C LEU A 87 -27.34 -17.25 -13.27
N ASN A 88 -27.91 -16.11 -13.68
CA ASN A 88 -27.93 -15.68 -15.08
C ASN A 88 -26.55 -15.15 -15.51
N SER A 89 -26.31 -15.02 -16.82
CA SER A 89 -24.98 -14.66 -17.35
C SER A 89 -24.41 -13.33 -16.84
N ASP A 90 -25.27 -12.37 -16.47
CA ASP A 90 -24.91 -11.07 -15.90
C ASP A 90 -24.99 -11.01 -14.37
N GLU A 91 -25.27 -12.15 -13.72
CA GLU A 91 -25.39 -12.28 -12.27
C GLU A 91 -24.15 -12.93 -11.63
N VAL A 92 -23.86 -12.50 -10.40
CA VAL A 92 -22.84 -13.09 -9.53
C VAL A 92 -23.40 -13.33 -8.13
N CYS A 93 -22.93 -14.36 -7.44
CA CYS A 93 -23.16 -14.49 -5.99
C CYS A 93 -21.89 -14.14 -5.24
N ILE A 94 -21.99 -13.23 -4.27
CA ILE A 94 -20.86 -12.77 -3.47
C ILE A 94 -21.10 -13.13 -2.01
N ILE A 95 -20.12 -13.78 -1.40
CA ILE A 95 -20.13 -14.19 0.00
C ILE A 95 -19.00 -13.48 0.72
N LEU A 96 -19.36 -12.61 1.67
CA LEU A 96 -18.45 -11.92 2.58
C LEU A 96 -18.57 -12.53 3.98
N GLU A 97 -17.72 -12.08 4.90
CA GLU A 97 -17.76 -12.48 6.31
C GLU A 97 -19.13 -12.22 6.95
N ASN A 98 -19.65 -11.00 6.79
CA ASN A 98 -20.88 -10.54 7.44
C ASN A 98 -22.14 -10.68 6.57
N GLY A 99 -22.11 -11.54 5.54
CA GLY A 99 -23.28 -11.85 4.71
C GLY A 99 -23.04 -11.74 3.21
N HIS A 100 -24.12 -11.48 2.48
CA HIS A 100 -24.14 -11.47 1.02
C HIS A 100 -24.28 -10.06 0.46
N VAL A 101 -23.74 -9.85 -0.74
CA VAL A 101 -23.91 -8.58 -1.47
C VAL A 101 -25.08 -8.71 -2.43
N THR A 102 -25.89 -7.66 -2.53
CA THR A 102 -26.99 -7.56 -3.49
C THR A 102 -26.92 -6.24 -4.25
N GLY A 103 -27.31 -6.26 -5.53
CA GLY A 103 -27.36 -5.08 -6.39
C GLY A 103 -26.16 -4.98 -7.32
N LYS A 104 -26.00 -3.84 -7.99
CA LYS A 104 -24.95 -3.67 -9.01
C LYS A 104 -23.56 -3.58 -8.38
N VAL A 105 -22.60 -4.26 -8.99
CA VAL A 105 -21.19 -4.26 -8.59
C VAL A 105 -20.29 -4.12 -9.82
N LEU A 106 -19.14 -3.48 -9.63
CA LEU A 106 -18.04 -3.52 -10.59
C LEU A 106 -17.14 -4.71 -10.26
N VAL A 107 -16.73 -5.46 -11.28
CA VAL A 107 -15.82 -6.60 -11.16
C VAL A 107 -14.66 -6.42 -12.11
N TYR A 108 -13.44 -6.62 -11.61
CA TYR A 108 -12.19 -6.49 -12.37
C TYR A 108 -11.13 -7.44 -11.84
N LYS A 109 -10.24 -7.94 -12.71
CA LYS A 109 -9.04 -8.67 -12.32
C LYS A 109 -7.80 -7.92 -12.80
N SER A 110 -6.88 -7.68 -11.88
CA SER A 110 -5.61 -7.02 -12.18
C SER A 110 -4.52 -8.05 -12.51
N PRO A 111 -3.60 -7.78 -13.45
CA PRO A 111 -3.60 -6.66 -14.39
C PRO A 111 -4.45 -6.96 -15.64
N GLY A 112 -5.37 -6.06 -15.96
CA GLY A 112 -6.12 -6.00 -17.24
C GLY A 112 -5.91 -4.65 -17.91
N LEU A 113 -5.93 -4.64 -19.25
CA LEU A 113 -5.49 -3.51 -20.07
C LEU A 113 -6.56 -3.04 -21.07
N HIS A 114 -7.50 -3.89 -21.44
CA HIS A 114 -8.64 -3.56 -22.29
C HIS A 114 -9.77 -2.91 -21.47
N PHE A 115 -10.49 -1.98 -22.09
CA PHE A 115 -11.59 -1.25 -21.44
C PHE A 115 -12.73 -2.16 -21.00
N GLY A 116 -12.95 -3.24 -21.74
CA GLY A 116 -13.93 -4.28 -21.46
C GLY A 116 -13.52 -5.28 -20.38
N ASP A 117 -12.33 -5.17 -19.77
CA ASP A 117 -11.95 -6.08 -18.67
C ASP A 117 -12.67 -5.75 -17.35
N ILE A 118 -13.41 -4.64 -17.29
CA ILE A 118 -14.18 -4.24 -16.13
C ILE A 118 -15.65 -4.46 -16.47
N HIS A 119 -16.32 -5.29 -15.66
CA HIS A 119 -17.71 -5.65 -15.87
C HIS A 119 -18.60 -4.99 -14.81
N ILE A 120 -19.80 -4.57 -15.22
CA ILE A 120 -20.89 -4.26 -14.28
C ILE A 120 -21.75 -5.52 -14.20
N MET A 121 -21.85 -6.11 -13.01
CA MET A 121 -22.60 -7.34 -12.74
C MET A 121 -23.72 -7.08 -11.72
N THR A 122 -24.73 -7.95 -11.68
CA THR A 122 -25.77 -7.92 -10.66
C THR A 122 -25.49 -8.97 -9.59
N ALA A 123 -25.15 -8.52 -8.39
CA ALA A 123 -24.98 -9.40 -7.24
C ALA A 123 -26.34 -9.86 -6.72
N ARG A 124 -26.49 -11.18 -6.55
CA ARG A 124 -27.69 -11.84 -6.03
C ARG A 124 -27.30 -12.99 -5.12
N TYR A 125 -28.03 -13.16 -4.03
CA TYR A 125 -27.88 -14.30 -3.14
C TYR A 125 -28.54 -15.57 -3.73
N VAL A 126 -27.84 -16.69 -3.61
CA VAL A 126 -28.29 -18.04 -4.00
C VAL A 126 -28.19 -18.95 -2.79
N GLN A 127 -29.33 -19.38 -2.27
CA GLN A 127 -29.41 -20.15 -1.02
C GLN A 127 -28.74 -21.53 -1.13
N GLU A 128 -28.79 -22.13 -2.32
CA GLU A 128 -28.24 -23.44 -2.64
C GLU A 128 -26.71 -23.47 -2.51
N LEU A 129 -26.04 -22.32 -2.61
CA LEU A 129 -24.60 -22.21 -2.40
C LEU A 129 -24.21 -22.39 -0.92
N ASP A 130 -25.09 -22.14 0.03
CA ASP A 130 -24.73 -22.23 1.46
C ASP A 130 -24.28 -23.64 1.85
N HIS A 131 -24.95 -24.66 1.31
CA HIS A 131 -24.58 -26.06 1.55
C HIS A 131 -23.25 -26.46 0.91
N ILE A 132 -22.85 -25.77 -0.17
CA ILE A 132 -21.63 -26.05 -0.92
C ILE A 132 -20.43 -25.34 -0.30
N VAL A 133 -20.61 -24.06 0.03
CA VAL A 133 -19.56 -23.19 0.57
C VAL A 133 -19.33 -23.44 2.06
N GLY A 134 -20.38 -23.84 2.79
CA GLY A 134 -20.33 -24.04 4.22
C GLY A 134 -19.88 -22.78 4.95
N ASN A 135 -18.78 -22.88 5.70
CA ASN A 135 -18.26 -21.77 6.50
C ASN A 135 -17.27 -20.87 5.75
N ALA A 136 -16.94 -21.15 4.48
CA ALA A 136 -16.00 -20.34 3.72
C ALA A 136 -16.57 -18.94 3.43
N LYS A 137 -15.68 -17.94 3.35
CA LYS A 137 -15.99 -16.51 3.17
C LYS A 137 -15.05 -15.90 2.12
N TYR A 138 -15.40 -14.71 1.64
CA TYR A 138 -14.63 -13.91 0.68
C TYR A 138 -14.48 -14.53 -0.72
N ALA A 139 -15.61 -14.97 -1.28
CA ALA A 139 -15.66 -15.57 -2.62
C ALA A 139 -16.71 -14.88 -3.51
N ILE A 140 -16.46 -14.91 -4.82
CA ILE A 140 -17.39 -14.51 -5.87
C ILE A 140 -17.63 -15.68 -6.83
N PHE A 141 -18.89 -16.03 -7.02
CA PHE A 141 -19.36 -17.10 -7.88
C PHE A 141 -19.92 -16.49 -9.16
N PHE A 142 -19.36 -16.90 -10.30
CA PHE A 142 -19.77 -16.45 -11.62
C PHE A 142 -20.68 -17.49 -12.27
N SER A 143 -21.68 -17.01 -13.02
CA SER A 143 -22.53 -17.89 -13.82
C SER A 143 -21.72 -18.76 -14.78
N THR A 144 -22.16 -20.00 -14.94
CA THR A 144 -21.67 -20.95 -15.95
C THR A 144 -22.47 -20.85 -17.26
N LYS A 145 -23.37 -19.87 -17.38
CA LYS A 145 -24.17 -19.61 -18.59
C LYS A 145 -23.51 -18.54 -19.45
N GLY A 146 -23.60 -18.72 -20.75
CA GLY A 146 -23.15 -17.74 -21.74
C GLY A 146 -22.24 -18.34 -22.79
N PRO A 147 -21.92 -17.60 -23.86
CA PRO A 147 -21.05 -18.08 -24.93
C PRO A 147 -19.58 -18.13 -24.53
N ARG A 148 -19.18 -17.33 -23.52
CA ARG A 148 -17.83 -17.22 -22.98
C ARG A 148 -17.94 -17.03 -21.46
N SER A 149 -16.97 -17.56 -20.72
CA SER A 149 -16.95 -17.37 -19.26
C SER A 149 -16.59 -15.93 -18.92
N ILE A 150 -17.25 -15.36 -17.89
CA ILE A 150 -16.96 -14.00 -17.39
C ILE A 150 -15.50 -13.86 -16.95
N ALA A 151 -14.92 -14.91 -16.34
CA ALA A 151 -13.50 -14.94 -16.01
C ALA A 151 -12.62 -14.66 -17.24
N ASN A 152 -12.90 -15.35 -18.35
CA ASN A 152 -12.10 -15.16 -19.55
C ASN A 152 -12.35 -13.81 -20.23
N GLU A 153 -13.52 -13.19 -20.05
CA GLU A 153 -13.82 -11.83 -20.50
C GLU A 153 -13.05 -10.76 -19.69
N ILE A 154 -12.84 -11.02 -18.40
CA ILE A 154 -12.11 -10.14 -17.48
C ILE A 154 -10.62 -10.48 -17.54
N ALA A 155 -9.86 -9.77 -18.39
CA ALA A 155 -8.40 -9.88 -18.46
C ALA A 155 -7.87 -11.30 -18.73
N SER A 156 -8.61 -12.12 -19.50
CA SER A 156 -8.27 -13.51 -19.80
C SER A 156 -8.02 -14.38 -18.55
N SER A 157 -8.73 -14.08 -17.47
CA SER A 157 -8.65 -14.76 -16.18
C SER A 157 -9.28 -16.15 -16.22
N ASP A 158 -9.00 -16.96 -15.20
CA ASP A 158 -9.66 -18.24 -14.96
C ASP A 158 -10.06 -18.41 -13.47
N PHE A 159 -10.22 -19.64 -13.00
CA PHE A 159 -10.64 -19.98 -11.63
C PHE A 159 -9.61 -20.86 -10.91
N ASP A 160 -8.31 -20.74 -11.23
CA ASP A 160 -7.23 -21.51 -10.59
C ASP A 160 -6.69 -20.88 -9.29
N GLY A 161 -7.29 -19.77 -8.85
CA GLY A 161 -6.84 -18.95 -7.73
C GLY A 161 -6.91 -17.45 -7.97
N ASP A 162 -7.38 -17.03 -9.15
CA ASP A 162 -7.54 -15.62 -9.50
C ASP A 162 -8.44 -14.83 -8.53
N MET A 163 -7.96 -13.66 -8.14
CA MET A 163 -8.62 -12.73 -7.22
C MET A 163 -9.22 -11.56 -7.98
N TYR A 164 -10.50 -11.28 -7.73
CA TYR A 164 -11.26 -10.24 -8.38
C TYR A 164 -11.48 -9.07 -7.44
N TRP A 165 -11.11 -7.88 -7.91
CA TRP A 165 -11.53 -6.64 -7.27
C TRP A 165 -13.01 -6.40 -7.55
N VAL A 166 -13.80 -6.31 -6.50
CA VAL A 166 -15.23 -6.05 -6.54
C VAL A 166 -15.53 -4.75 -5.83
N SER A 167 -16.27 -3.84 -6.46
CA SER A 167 -16.65 -2.56 -5.86
C SER A 167 -18.14 -2.28 -5.96
N MET A 168 -18.72 -1.89 -4.81
CA MET A 168 -20.09 -1.38 -4.70
C MET A 168 -20.10 0.15 -4.63
N ASN A 169 -19.00 0.82 -5.00
CA ASN A 169 -18.90 2.27 -4.89
C ASN A 169 -19.91 2.95 -5.84
N PRO A 170 -20.88 3.73 -5.33
CA PRO A 170 -21.92 4.32 -6.17
C PRO A 170 -21.39 5.30 -7.20
N GLN A 171 -20.32 6.05 -6.89
CA GLN A 171 -19.74 6.97 -7.86
C GLN A 171 -19.11 6.22 -9.03
N LEU A 172 -18.35 5.16 -8.76
CA LEU A 172 -17.76 4.35 -9.82
C LEU A 172 -18.84 3.69 -10.69
N LEU A 173 -19.88 3.13 -10.06
CA LEU A 173 -21.02 2.53 -10.78
C LEU A 173 -21.80 3.53 -11.64
N ASN A 174 -21.93 4.79 -11.20
CA ASN A 174 -22.67 5.82 -11.92
C ASN A 174 -21.89 6.39 -13.11
N TYR A 175 -20.57 6.53 -12.99
CA TYR A 175 -19.73 7.16 -14.02
C TYR A 175 -19.07 6.18 -14.98
N TYR A 176 -18.85 4.93 -14.56
CA TYR A 176 -18.27 3.91 -15.43
C TYR A 176 -19.26 3.48 -16.50
N LYS A 177 -18.76 3.29 -17.72
CA LYS A 177 -19.53 2.79 -18.87
C LYS A 177 -18.87 1.52 -19.34
N ALA A 178 -19.60 0.40 -19.27
CA ALA A 178 -19.13 -0.88 -19.74
C ALA A 178 -18.80 -0.81 -21.25
N SER A 179 -17.77 -1.55 -21.64
CA SER A 179 -17.37 -1.77 -23.02
C SER A 179 -17.50 -3.26 -23.33
N GLU A 180 -17.59 -3.60 -24.60
CA GLU A 180 -17.54 -5.00 -25.02
C GLU A 180 -16.25 -5.67 -24.52
N PRO A 181 -16.31 -6.96 -24.11
CA PRO A 181 -15.13 -7.71 -23.72
C PRO A 181 -14.05 -7.72 -24.79
N TRP A 182 -12.80 -7.90 -24.37
CA TRP A 182 -11.70 -7.98 -25.32
C TRP A 182 -11.88 -9.18 -26.26
N SER A 183 -11.78 -8.92 -27.56
CA SER A 183 -11.63 -9.93 -28.60
C SER A 183 -10.45 -9.54 -29.49
N PRO A 184 -9.52 -10.46 -29.80
CA PRO A 184 -8.35 -10.14 -30.63
C PRO A 184 -8.76 -9.54 -31.98
N LEU A 185 -8.25 -8.36 -32.31
CA LEU A 185 -8.44 -7.74 -33.63
C LEU A 185 -7.34 -8.19 -34.60
N TYR A 186 -6.13 -8.38 -34.09
CA TYR A 186 -4.96 -8.82 -34.84
C TYR A 186 -4.64 -10.28 -34.49
N VAL A 187 -5.05 -11.20 -35.35
CA VAL A 187 -4.76 -12.63 -35.17
C VAL A 187 -3.31 -12.91 -35.59
N MET A 188 -2.46 -13.20 -34.63
CA MET A 188 -1.10 -13.67 -34.90
C MET A 188 -1.14 -15.10 -35.47
N PRO A 189 -0.30 -15.44 -36.47
CA PRO A 189 -0.23 -16.80 -36.99
C PRO A 189 0.03 -17.81 -35.87
N LYS A 190 -0.69 -18.94 -35.88
CA LYS A 190 -0.41 -20.04 -34.94
C LYS A 190 1.04 -20.49 -35.15
N ALA A 191 1.76 -20.70 -34.05
CA ALA A 191 3.07 -21.34 -34.12
C ALA A 191 2.89 -22.73 -34.74
N VAL A 192 3.49 -22.96 -35.90
CA VAL A 192 3.50 -24.26 -36.57
C VAL A 192 4.53 -25.12 -35.83
N GLY A 193 4.04 -25.92 -34.88
CA GLY A 193 4.86 -26.85 -34.10
C GLY A 193 4.43 -28.30 -34.32
N ARG A 194 5.39 -29.22 -34.24
CA ARG A 194 5.09 -30.66 -34.15
C ARG A 194 4.38 -30.94 -32.82
N ARG A 195 3.42 -31.86 -32.83
CA ARG A 195 2.77 -32.34 -31.59
C ARG A 195 3.77 -33.17 -30.76
N PRO A 196 3.62 -33.24 -29.43
CA PRO A 196 4.48 -34.08 -28.59
C PRO A 196 4.56 -35.53 -29.07
N SER A 197 3.45 -36.07 -29.57
CA SER A 197 3.33 -37.42 -30.14
C SER A 197 4.12 -37.65 -31.44
N GLU A 198 4.57 -36.58 -32.09
CA GLU A 198 5.31 -36.65 -33.35
C GLU A 198 6.82 -36.73 -33.12
N PHE A 199 7.32 -36.60 -31.88
CA PHE A 199 8.74 -36.70 -31.52
C PHE A 199 9.11 -38.09 -31.01
N THR A 200 10.36 -38.50 -31.22
CA THR A 200 10.93 -39.64 -30.46
C THR A 200 11.22 -39.21 -29.01
N PRO A 201 11.37 -40.14 -28.05
CA PRO A 201 11.60 -39.76 -26.64
C PRO A 201 12.80 -38.82 -26.42
N ASN A 202 13.94 -39.08 -27.06
CA ASN A 202 15.13 -38.25 -26.93
C ASN A 202 14.99 -36.89 -27.62
N GLU A 203 14.30 -36.84 -28.77
CA GLU A 203 13.98 -35.57 -29.44
C GLU A 203 13.04 -34.72 -28.58
N LEU A 204 12.04 -35.34 -27.96
CA LEU A 204 11.08 -34.67 -27.10
C LEU A 204 11.78 -34.06 -25.88
N GLU A 205 12.67 -34.81 -25.23
CA GLU A 205 13.45 -34.30 -24.09
C GLU A 205 14.30 -33.08 -24.49
N TYR A 206 15.03 -33.17 -25.61
CA TYR A 206 15.79 -32.04 -26.15
C TYR A 206 14.91 -30.83 -26.46
N GLU A 207 13.76 -31.04 -27.10
CA GLU A 207 12.84 -29.98 -27.48
C GLU A 207 12.17 -29.29 -26.29
N ILE A 208 11.85 -30.05 -25.23
CA ILE A 208 11.35 -29.47 -23.97
C ILE A 208 12.43 -28.57 -23.36
N LEU A 209 13.67 -29.06 -23.24
CA LEU A 209 14.78 -28.29 -22.67
C LEU A 209 15.09 -27.02 -23.50
N ARG A 210 15.16 -27.16 -24.83
CA ARG A 210 15.38 -26.04 -25.76
C ARG A 210 14.27 -25.00 -25.63
N THR A 211 13.00 -25.42 -25.69
CA THR A 211 11.85 -24.53 -25.60
C THR A 211 11.77 -23.82 -24.25
N PHE A 212 12.06 -24.54 -23.16
CA PHE A 212 12.13 -23.95 -21.81
C PHE A 212 13.22 -22.88 -21.69
N LEU A 213 14.43 -23.16 -22.20
CA LEU A 213 15.55 -22.22 -22.18
C LEU A 213 15.30 -21.01 -23.09
N GLU A 214 14.69 -21.20 -24.26
CA GLU A 214 14.28 -20.10 -25.14
C GLU A 214 13.16 -19.25 -24.53
N GLY A 215 12.18 -19.88 -23.88
CA GLY A 215 11.12 -19.20 -23.15
C GLY A 215 11.66 -18.29 -22.04
N LYS A 216 12.67 -18.77 -21.28
CA LYS A 216 13.38 -17.94 -20.28
C LYS A 216 14.15 -16.75 -20.87
N LYS A 217 14.56 -16.83 -22.14
CA LYS A 217 15.26 -15.74 -22.85
C LYS A 217 14.30 -14.73 -23.49
N SER A 218 13.01 -15.07 -23.62
CA SER A 218 12.01 -14.14 -24.17
C SER A 218 11.95 -12.91 -23.26
N GLY A 219 12.22 -11.74 -23.84
CA GLY A 219 12.36 -10.49 -23.08
C GLY A 219 11.05 -10.04 -22.43
N ASN A 220 11.09 -8.90 -21.73
CA ASN A 220 9.95 -8.31 -21.03
C ASN A 220 8.93 -7.66 -21.99
N ASN A 221 8.50 -8.36 -23.04
CA ASN A 221 7.62 -7.83 -24.09
C ASN A 221 6.21 -7.52 -23.56
N MET A 222 5.71 -8.29 -22.60
CA MET A 222 4.46 -8.00 -21.88
C MET A 222 4.54 -6.66 -21.15
N ALA A 223 5.59 -6.44 -20.36
CA ALA A 223 5.80 -5.18 -19.64
C ALA A 223 6.00 -4.00 -20.60
N LEU A 224 6.74 -4.22 -21.70
CA LEU A 224 6.94 -3.21 -22.73
C LEU A 224 5.63 -2.82 -23.43
N ALA A 225 4.76 -3.79 -23.73
CA ALA A 225 3.42 -3.52 -24.28
C ALA A 225 2.59 -2.69 -23.31
N ALA A 226 2.59 -3.08 -22.02
CA ALA A 226 1.86 -2.38 -20.98
C ALA A 226 2.34 -0.93 -20.79
N ASP A 227 3.65 -0.72 -20.70
CA ASP A 227 4.25 0.62 -20.59
C ASP A 227 3.95 1.49 -21.82
N SER A 228 4.05 0.90 -23.01
CA SER A 228 3.79 1.62 -24.27
C SER A 228 2.32 2.02 -24.35
N TRP A 229 1.41 1.14 -23.93
CA TRP A 229 -0.02 1.43 -23.90
C TRP A 229 -0.32 2.52 -22.88
N LEU A 230 0.27 2.46 -21.69
CA LEU A 230 0.08 3.47 -20.64
C LEU A 230 0.51 4.86 -21.12
N ALA A 231 1.64 4.96 -21.81
CA ALA A 231 2.11 6.21 -22.39
C ALA A 231 1.18 6.72 -23.51
N CYS A 232 0.65 5.82 -24.35
CA CYS A 232 -0.31 6.17 -25.41
C CYS A 232 -1.65 6.65 -24.82
N MET A 233 -2.17 5.97 -23.80
CA MET A 233 -3.38 6.34 -23.09
C MET A 233 -3.23 7.70 -22.42
N ASP A 234 -2.12 7.92 -21.71
CA ASP A 234 -1.86 9.20 -21.06
C ASP A 234 -1.83 10.36 -22.07
N ARG A 235 -1.16 10.16 -23.21
CA ARG A 235 -1.11 11.14 -24.29
C ARG A 235 -2.50 11.40 -24.86
N PHE A 236 -3.28 10.34 -25.07
CA PHE A 236 -4.66 10.42 -25.55
C PHE A 236 -5.53 11.28 -24.63
N LEU A 237 -5.42 11.09 -23.31
CA LEU A 237 -6.13 11.88 -22.30
C LEU A 237 -5.62 13.33 -22.21
N THR A 238 -4.31 13.54 -22.33
CA THR A 238 -3.68 14.87 -22.30
C THR A 238 -4.09 15.75 -23.48
N LEU A 239 -4.42 15.16 -24.63
CA LEU A 239 -4.94 15.88 -25.81
C LEU A 239 -6.38 16.42 -25.61
N GLY A 240 -7.04 16.19 -24.47
CA GLY A 240 -8.33 16.77 -24.14
C GLY A 240 -9.48 16.16 -24.94
N ASN A 241 -10.44 16.96 -25.42
CA ASN A 241 -11.60 16.50 -26.22
C ASN A 241 -11.51 16.80 -27.72
N SER A 242 -10.42 17.43 -28.18
CA SER A 242 -10.24 17.75 -29.61
C SER A 242 -10.16 16.46 -30.43
N PHE A 243 -10.83 16.42 -31.58
CA PHE A 243 -10.68 15.34 -32.54
C PHE A 243 -9.46 15.63 -33.42
N THR A 244 -8.39 14.86 -33.23
CA THR A 244 -7.14 15.02 -33.96
C THR A 244 -6.74 13.70 -34.60
N GLN A 245 -5.99 13.76 -35.71
CA GLN A 245 -5.41 12.57 -36.34
C GLN A 245 -4.53 11.79 -35.35
N GLU A 246 -3.79 12.50 -34.49
CA GLU A 246 -2.98 11.91 -33.43
C GLU A 246 -3.79 10.99 -32.51
N LYS A 247 -5.02 11.37 -32.13
CA LYS A 247 -5.89 10.51 -31.30
C LYS A 247 -6.37 9.26 -32.02
N VAL A 248 -6.69 9.37 -33.31
CA VAL A 248 -7.08 8.22 -34.13
C VAL A 248 -5.93 7.22 -34.18
N ASP A 249 -4.71 7.72 -34.40
CA ASP A 249 -3.50 6.91 -34.42
C ASP A 249 -3.18 6.29 -33.06
N LEU A 250 -3.30 7.04 -31.97
CA LEU A 250 -3.13 6.53 -30.61
C LEU A 250 -4.15 5.44 -30.30
N ARG A 251 -5.42 5.59 -30.70
CA ARG A 251 -6.45 4.57 -30.48
C ARG A 251 -6.09 3.26 -31.19
N ARG A 252 -5.66 3.34 -32.45
CA ARG A 252 -5.20 2.17 -33.22
C ARG A 252 -3.96 1.52 -32.58
N LYS A 253 -2.97 2.31 -32.14
CA LYS A 253 -1.80 1.81 -31.43
C LYS A 253 -2.19 1.10 -30.13
N MET A 254 -3.08 1.69 -29.34
CA MET A 254 -3.55 1.12 -28.07
C MET A 254 -4.24 -0.24 -28.29
N LEU A 255 -5.12 -0.36 -29.28
CA LEU A 255 -5.79 -1.63 -29.59
C LEU A 255 -4.80 -2.72 -30.01
N HIS A 256 -3.81 -2.39 -30.84
CA HIS A 256 -2.77 -3.35 -31.22
C HIS A 256 -1.88 -3.74 -30.02
N LEU A 257 -1.54 -2.78 -29.16
CA LEU A 257 -0.78 -3.05 -27.93
C LEU A 257 -1.56 -3.94 -26.95
N ILE A 258 -2.89 -3.82 -26.87
CA ILE A 258 -3.75 -4.70 -26.07
C ILE A 258 -3.64 -6.15 -26.57
N ASP A 259 -3.78 -6.37 -27.88
CA ASP A 259 -3.68 -7.72 -28.45
C ASP A 259 -2.29 -8.34 -28.18
N LEU A 260 -1.23 -7.55 -28.37
CA LEU A 260 0.14 -8.00 -28.08
C LEU A 260 0.36 -8.25 -26.59
N TYR A 261 -0.28 -7.49 -25.70
CA TYR A 261 -0.19 -7.67 -24.26
C TYR A 261 -0.79 -9.02 -23.84
N TYR A 262 -2.01 -9.32 -24.27
CA TYR A 262 -2.67 -10.59 -23.91
C TYR A 262 -1.99 -11.80 -24.55
N GLU A 263 -1.54 -11.70 -25.79
CA GLU A 263 -0.73 -12.75 -26.41
C GLU A 263 0.61 -12.95 -25.68
N ALA A 264 1.24 -11.87 -25.20
CA ALA A 264 2.50 -11.97 -24.44
C ALA A 264 2.30 -12.56 -23.04
N LEU A 265 1.13 -12.36 -22.44
CA LEU A 265 0.76 -12.94 -21.14
C LEU A 265 0.70 -14.47 -21.24
N ASP A 266 0.09 -14.98 -22.32
CA ASP A 266 -0.05 -16.42 -22.59
C ASP A 266 1.10 -17.02 -23.42
N ALA A 267 2.11 -16.23 -23.80
CA ALA A 267 3.22 -16.66 -24.64
C ALA A 267 3.99 -17.85 -24.04
N SER A 268 4.17 -17.86 -22.70
CA SER A 268 4.84 -18.94 -21.99
C SER A 268 4.08 -20.28 -22.05
N LYS A 269 2.74 -20.23 -22.14
CA LYS A 269 1.85 -21.39 -22.25
C LYS A 269 1.71 -21.87 -23.69
N THR A 270 1.68 -20.93 -24.64
CA THR A 270 1.40 -21.19 -26.05
C THR A 270 2.65 -21.40 -26.91
N GLY A 271 3.83 -21.04 -26.40
CA GLY A 271 5.09 -21.07 -27.15
C GLY A 271 5.22 -19.98 -28.22
N LYS A 272 4.26 -19.04 -28.29
CA LYS A 272 4.30 -17.92 -29.25
C LYS A 272 5.40 -16.93 -28.86
N LYS A 273 6.14 -16.44 -29.86
CA LYS A 273 7.10 -15.33 -29.67
C LYS A 273 6.40 -14.02 -30.04
N VAL A 274 6.13 -13.20 -29.03
CA VAL A 274 5.54 -11.86 -29.22
C VAL A 274 6.65 -10.84 -29.25
N ASN A 275 6.67 -9.95 -30.24
CA ASN A 275 7.58 -8.82 -30.32
C ASN A 275 6.78 -7.53 -30.50
N ILE A 276 7.18 -6.46 -29.82
CA ILE A 276 6.50 -5.15 -29.92
C ILE A 276 7.14 -4.34 -31.06
N PRO A 277 6.40 -4.06 -32.16
CA PRO A 277 6.91 -3.28 -33.28
C PRO A 277 7.40 -1.89 -32.83
N PRO A 278 8.51 -1.36 -33.39
CA PRO A 278 9.05 -0.05 -33.01
C PRO A 278 8.04 1.09 -33.11
N GLU A 279 7.14 1.07 -34.09
CA GLU A 279 6.11 2.08 -34.33
C GLU A 279 5.03 2.16 -33.24
N LEU A 280 4.87 1.10 -32.45
CA LEU A 280 3.96 1.09 -31.30
C LEU A 280 4.61 1.65 -30.04
N LYS A 281 5.93 1.80 -30.00
CA LYS A 281 6.65 2.33 -28.85
C LYS A 281 6.48 3.85 -28.81
N PRO A 282 6.24 4.43 -27.62
CA PRO A 282 6.13 5.87 -27.46
C PRO A 282 7.49 6.55 -27.59
N GLU A 283 7.54 7.70 -28.25
CA GLU A 283 8.76 8.52 -28.37
C GLU A 283 9.10 9.26 -27.07
N LYS A 284 8.06 9.70 -26.33
CA LYS A 284 8.16 10.36 -25.03
C LYS A 284 7.22 9.71 -24.04
N TYR A 285 7.62 9.70 -22.78
CA TYR A 285 6.83 9.14 -21.68
C TYR A 285 6.24 10.25 -20.80
N PRO A 286 5.08 10.04 -20.17
CA PRO A 286 4.60 11.00 -19.19
C PRO A 286 5.55 11.06 -17.99
N HIS A 287 5.77 12.26 -17.45
CA HIS A 287 6.72 12.53 -16.37
C HIS A 287 6.57 11.63 -15.13
N TYR A 288 5.35 11.20 -14.79
CA TYR A 288 5.11 10.32 -13.64
C TYR A 288 5.68 8.89 -13.82
N MET A 289 6.01 8.48 -15.04
CA MET A 289 6.70 7.20 -15.32
C MET A 289 8.22 7.28 -15.10
N GLU A 290 8.76 8.47 -14.79
CA GLU A 290 10.18 8.70 -14.48
C GLU A 290 11.15 8.22 -15.59
N ARG A 291 10.71 8.23 -16.84
CA ARG A 291 11.52 7.85 -18.03
C ARG A 291 11.82 9.07 -18.90
N ARG A 292 13.01 9.08 -19.52
CA ARG A 292 13.41 10.13 -20.46
C ARG A 292 13.48 9.59 -21.90
N PRO A 293 13.11 10.40 -22.92
CA PRO A 293 12.57 11.76 -22.81
C PRO A 293 11.11 11.77 -22.29
N SER A 294 10.73 12.83 -21.56
CA SER A 294 9.41 12.96 -20.93
C SER A 294 8.61 14.19 -21.38
N TYR A 295 7.31 14.20 -21.06
CA TYR A 295 6.42 15.37 -21.15
C TYR A 295 5.59 15.55 -19.87
N GLU A 296 5.17 16.79 -19.61
CA GLU A 296 4.24 17.11 -18.53
C GLU A 296 2.83 16.63 -18.88
N SER A 297 2.30 15.72 -18.07
CA SER A 297 1.00 15.09 -18.28
C SER A 297 -0.06 15.83 -17.47
N THR A 298 -1.18 16.11 -18.12
CA THR A 298 -2.36 16.72 -17.49
C THR A 298 -3.44 15.69 -17.12
N SER A 299 -3.15 14.40 -17.31
CA SER A 299 -4.04 13.30 -16.92
C SER A 299 -4.19 13.20 -15.41
N VAL A 300 -5.08 12.32 -14.95
CA VAL A 300 -5.26 12.06 -13.51
C VAL A 300 -3.98 11.55 -12.85
N LEU A 301 -3.18 10.71 -13.52
CA LEU A 301 -1.94 10.18 -12.97
C LEU A 301 -0.86 11.28 -12.89
N GLY A 302 -0.76 12.15 -13.89
CA GLY A 302 0.10 13.32 -13.85
C GLY A 302 -0.26 14.28 -12.70
N LYS A 303 -1.56 14.56 -12.52
CA LYS A 303 -2.06 15.39 -11.41
C LYS A 303 -1.73 14.79 -10.04
N LEU A 304 -1.95 13.48 -9.86
CA LEU A 304 -1.61 12.77 -8.62
C LEU A 304 -0.11 12.81 -8.32
N TYR A 305 0.71 12.65 -9.34
CA TYR A 305 2.16 12.71 -9.21
C TYR A 305 2.64 14.11 -8.77
N ASN A 306 2.08 15.16 -9.38
CA ASN A 306 2.43 16.54 -9.09
C ASN A 306 1.95 17.03 -7.72
N TYR A 307 0.83 16.50 -7.19
CA TYR A 307 0.31 16.85 -5.86
C TYR A 307 1.37 16.68 -4.74
N ARG A 308 2.19 15.64 -4.83
CA ARG A 308 3.25 15.42 -3.85
C ARG A 308 4.33 16.49 -3.93
N GLU A 309 4.75 16.85 -5.15
CA GLU A 309 5.84 17.79 -5.34
C GLU A 309 5.45 19.22 -4.91
N SER A 310 4.19 19.62 -5.09
CA SER A 310 3.68 20.88 -4.53
C SER A 310 3.62 20.85 -2.99
N SER A 311 3.20 19.73 -2.40
CA SER A 311 3.09 19.58 -0.95
C SER A 311 4.44 19.65 -0.20
N LYS A 312 5.55 19.19 -0.83
CA LYS A 312 6.89 19.30 -0.23
C LYS A 312 7.35 20.73 -0.02
N ALA A 313 6.92 21.65 -0.89
CA ALA A 313 7.26 23.07 -0.79
C ALA A 313 6.53 23.74 0.38
N GLU A 314 5.33 23.28 0.72
CA GLU A 314 4.47 23.82 1.80
C GLU A 314 4.84 23.27 3.19
N GLU A 315 5.38 22.04 3.30
CA GLU A 315 5.70 21.37 4.58
C GLU A 315 6.94 21.92 5.34
N SER A 316 7.53 23.03 4.88
CA SER A 316 8.73 23.61 5.52
C SER A 316 8.48 24.36 6.84
N THR A 317 7.25 24.34 7.38
CA THR A 317 6.94 24.91 8.71
C THR A 317 7.64 24.10 9.80
N ARG A 318 8.81 24.59 10.23
CA ARG A 318 9.55 24.05 11.37
C ARG A 318 8.74 24.31 12.64
N ILE A 319 8.38 23.25 13.35
CA ILE A 319 7.84 23.35 14.70
C ILE A 319 8.97 23.68 15.67
N GLU A 320 8.71 24.62 16.56
CA GLU A 320 9.61 24.94 17.66
C GLU A 320 9.72 23.75 18.61
N ILE A 321 10.94 23.32 18.92
CA ILE A 321 11.19 22.23 19.87
C ILE A 321 10.91 22.74 21.29
N GLY A 322 9.69 22.49 21.76
CA GLY A 322 9.22 22.80 23.10
C GLY A 322 8.89 21.55 23.92
N LYS A 323 9.02 21.67 25.25
CA LYS A 323 8.59 20.64 26.21
C LYS A 323 7.08 20.75 26.46
N LEU A 324 6.44 19.63 26.75
CA LEU A 324 5.05 19.65 27.23
C LEU A 324 4.98 20.28 28.63
N PRO A 325 4.04 21.19 28.91
CA PRO A 325 3.95 21.85 30.21
C PRO A 325 3.80 20.88 31.40
N CYS A 326 3.16 19.72 31.19
CA CYS A 326 3.03 18.72 32.25
C CYS A 326 4.32 17.93 32.52
N PHE A 327 5.31 17.99 31.62
CA PHE A 327 6.61 17.31 31.74
C PHE A 327 7.75 18.29 32.05
N ASP A 328 7.55 19.59 31.85
CA ASP A 328 8.46 20.66 32.25
C ASP A 328 8.22 21.04 33.72
N VAL A 329 8.47 20.06 34.59
CA VAL A 329 8.32 20.16 36.04
C VAL A 329 9.67 19.91 36.71
N GLU A 330 9.80 20.25 37.98
CA GLU A 330 11.01 19.94 38.75
C GLU A 330 11.22 18.43 38.84
N VAL A 331 12.40 17.97 38.40
CA VAL A 331 12.82 16.57 38.38
C VAL A 331 14.02 16.42 39.31
N PRO A 332 14.12 15.33 40.11
CA PRO A 332 15.27 15.12 40.97
C PRO A 332 16.61 15.18 40.21
N ASP A 333 17.55 15.98 40.70
CA ASP A 333 18.88 16.17 40.07
C ASP A 333 19.62 14.85 39.86
N ALA A 334 19.48 13.91 40.80
CA ALA A 334 20.07 12.57 40.67
C ALA A 334 19.60 11.84 39.40
N CYS A 335 18.32 11.95 39.04
CA CYS A 335 17.76 11.36 37.84
C CYS A 335 18.26 12.07 36.58
N LEU A 336 18.35 13.42 36.60
CA LEU A 336 18.87 14.22 35.48
C LEU A 336 20.34 13.91 35.20
N VAL A 337 21.17 13.82 36.23
CA VAL A 337 22.59 13.46 36.10
C VAL A 337 22.74 12.04 35.56
N LEU A 338 22.01 11.08 36.14
CA LEU A 338 22.05 9.68 35.72
C LEU A 338 21.68 9.51 34.24
N TRP A 339 20.55 10.07 33.82
CA TRP A 339 20.08 9.93 32.45
C TRP A 339 20.78 10.84 31.46
N GLY A 340 21.29 11.99 31.90
CA GLY A 340 22.21 12.83 31.12
C GLY A 340 23.48 12.07 30.75
N GLU A 341 24.10 11.39 31.73
CA GLU A 341 25.28 10.57 31.49
C GLU A 341 24.97 9.37 30.58
N ARG A 342 23.91 8.60 30.89
CA ARG A 342 23.47 7.47 30.05
C ARG A 342 23.18 7.90 28.62
N TYR A 343 22.49 9.02 28.42
CA TYR A 343 22.12 9.51 27.10
C TYR A 343 23.35 10.00 26.32
N HIS A 344 24.17 10.87 26.90
CA HIS A 344 25.28 11.49 26.17
C HIS A 344 26.49 10.59 25.98
N LYS A 345 26.91 9.85 27.03
CA LYS A 345 28.15 9.07 27.00
C LYS A 345 27.96 7.65 26.45
N HIS A 346 26.75 7.10 26.52
CA HIS A 346 26.50 5.71 26.16
C HIS A 346 25.52 5.59 24.99
N TYR A 347 24.30 6.12 25.12
CA TYR A 347 23.25 5.90 24.12
C TYR A 347 23.60 6.51 22.78
N LEU A 348 24.05 7.78 22.74
CA LEU A 348 24.36 8.44 21.48
C LEU A 348 25.47 7.71 20.69
N PRO A 349 26.60 7.30 21.31
CA PRO A 349 27.59 6.44 20.64
C PRO A 349 27.03 5.09 20.19
N GLU A 350 26.35 4.34 21.07
CA GLU A 350 25.81 3.01 20.78
C GLU A 350 24.80 3.05 19.62
N MET A 351 23.90 4.05 19.61
CA MET A 351 22.94 4.25 18.53
C MET A 351 23.62 4.67 17.23
N THR A 352 24.69 5.47 17.31
CA THR A 352 25.47 5.87 16.12
C THR A 352 26.17 4.66 15.51
N GLU A 353 26.72 3.77 16.33
CA GLU A 353 27.33 2.51 15.89
C GLU A 353 26.30 1.59 15.25
N ALA A 354 25.14 1.38 15.90
CA ALA A 354 24.05 0.55 15.38
C ALA A 354 23.52 1.03 14.02
N MET A 355 23.45 2.36 13.83
CA MET A 355 23.03 2.96 12.55
C MET A 355 24.15 3.02 11.51
N GLY A 356 25.42 2.92 11.95
CA GLY A 356 26.63 3.03 11.13
C GLY A 356 27.16 1.71 10.56
N CYS A 357 26.50 0.56 10.81
CA CYS A 357 26.89 -0.74 10.28
C CYS A 357 26.81 -0.81 8.74
N GLY A 358 27.88 -0.41 8.03
CA GLY A 358 28.25 -0.76 6.66
C GLY A 358 27.13 -0.82 5.59
N PRO A 359 27.35 -1.51 4.45
CA PRO A 359 26.28 -1.81 3.49
C PRO A 359 25.42 -2.98 3.98
N CYS A 360 24.99 -2.97 5.24
CA CYS A 360 24.04 -3.94 5.77
C CYS A 360 22.60 -3.50 5.42
N GLY A 361 21.72 -4.48 5.16
CA GLY A 361 20.31 -4.23 4.83
C GLY A 361 19.60 -3.34 5.85
N SER A 362 18.54 -2.62 5.45
CA SER A 362 17.77 -1.74 6.35
C SER A 362 17.20 -2.50 7.56
N GLU A 363 16.85 -3.78 7.40
CA GLU A 363 16.36 -4.63 8.50
C GLU A 363 17.40 -4.86 9.59
N VAL A 364 18.66 -5.14 9.22
CA VAL A 364 19.74 -5.40 10.17
C VAL A 364 20.01 -4.15 11.03
N ARG A 365 20.05 -2.98 10.40
CA ARG A 365 20.21 -1.69 11.10
C ARG A 365 19.05 -1.40 12.04
N ASN A 366 17.82 -1.67 11.59
CA ASN A 366 16.63 -1.50 12.44
C ASN A 366 16.66 -2.46 13.64
N GLY A 367 17.08 -3.71 13.44
CA GLY A 367 17.27 -4.70 14.51
C GLY A 367 18.28 -4.22 15.56
N ALA A 368 19.47 -3.82 15.13
CA ALA A 368 20.51 -3.31 16.03
C ALA A 368 20.05 -2.07 16.82
N ALA A 369 19.40 -1.11 16.13
CA ALA A 369 18.83 0.06 16.78
C ALA A 369 17.75 -0.31 17.81
N ASN A 370 16.91 -1.31 17.51
CA ASN A 370 15.90 -1.79 18.44
C ASN A 370 16.51 -2.45 19.67
N ASP A 371 17.63 -3.17 19.52
CA ASP A 371 18.31 -3.80 20.65
C ASP A 371 18.97 -2.77 21.58
N VAL A 372 19.50 -1.68 21.03
CA VAL A 372 19.93 -0.52 21.84
C VAL A 372 18.74 0.03 22.64
N ILE A 373 17.58 0.25 22.01
CA ILE A 373 16.39 0.75 22.73
C ILE A 373 15.93 -0.23 23.82
N LYS A 374 15.89 -1.54 23.54
CA LYS A 374 15.53 -2.57 24.54
C LYS A 374 16.47 -2.53 25.76
N LYS A 375 17.78 -2.37 25.54
CA LYS A 375 18.74 -2.22 26.64
C LYS A 375 18.37 -1.05 27.55
N TYR A 376 18.01 0.11 26.99
CA TYR A 376 17.63 1.27 27.80
C TYR A 376 16.24 1.16 28.42
N LYS A 377 15.29 0.44 27.80
CA LYS A 377 14.01 0.06 28.44
C LYS A 377 14.27 -0.81 29.66
N GLN A 378 15.14 -1.82 29.54
CA GLN A 378 15.54 -2.68 30.66
C GLN A 378 16.17 -1.88 31.80
N LEU A 379 17.02 -0.89 31.49
CA LEU A 379 17.63 -0.01 32.51
C LEU A 379 16.65 0.95 33.19
N LEU A 380 15.54 1.29 32.54
CA LEU A 380 14.49 2.15 33.10
C LEU A 380 13.45 1.34 33.87
N TYR A 381 13.02 0.20 33.36
CA TYR A 381 11.89 -0.54 33.92
C TYR A 381 12.31 -1.75 34.77
N ASP A 382 13.58 -2.15 34.75
CA ASP A 382 14.02 -3.49 35.19
C ASP A 382 13.19 -4.63 34.56
N ALA A 383 12.61 -4.36 33.39
CA ALA A 383 11.74 -5.24 32.64
C ALA A 383 11.72 -4.85 31.14
N SER A 384 11.05 -5.66 30.32
CA SER A 384 10.85 -5.41 28.89
C SER A 384 10.07 -4.13 28.60
N ASP A 385 9.05 -3.84 29.42
CA ASP A 385 8.22 -2.66 29.31
C ASP A 385 7.71 -2.21 30.68
N PHE A 386 7.08 -1.05 30.71
CA PHE A 386 6.55 -0.42 31.89
C PHE A 386 5.52 -1.28 32.64
N GLU A 387 4.61 -1.96 31.94
CA GLU A 387 3.55 -2.77 32.58
C GLU A 387 4.09 -4.04 33.26
N ASP A 388 5.30 -4.48 32.89
CA ASP A 388 5.97 -5.65 33.48
C ASP A 388 6.89 -5.24 34.66
N SER A 389 7.03 -3.95 34.93
CA SER A 389 7.97 -3.43 35.92
C SER A 389 7.49 -3.69 37.36
N ALA A 390 8.37 -4.26 38.18
CA ALA A 390 8.17 -4.36 39.63
C ALA A 390 8.63 -3.09 40.39
N ARG A 391 9.20 -2.10 39.69
CA ARG A 391 9.70 -0.86 40.30
C ARG A 391 8.55 0.02 40.76
N LYS A 392 8.81 0.90 41.73
CA LYS A 392 7.81 1.87 42.18
C LYS A 392 7.49 2.86 41.06
N ILE A 393 6.20 3.06 40.80
CA ILE A 393 5.73 3.90 39.69
C ILE A 393 6.27 5.34 39.76
N ASP A 394 6.39 5.92 40.95
CA ASP A 394 6.88 7.29 41.15
C ASP A 394 8.37 7.41 40.80
N GLU A 395 9.18 6.38 41.08
CA GLU A 395 10.59 6.36 40.69
C GLU A 395 10.75 6.28 39.17
N ILE A 396 9.96 5.43 38.52
CA ILE A 396 9.92 5.33 37.06
C ILE A 396 9.48 6.66 36.44
N PHE A 397 8.48 7.33 37.01
CA PHE A 397 8.02 8.63 36.52
C PHE A 397 9.08 9.72 36.63
N ASN A 398 9.79 9.80 37.77
CA ASN A 398 10.89 10.74 37.93
C ASN A 398 12.00 10.52 36.88
N GLU A 399 12.38 9.25 36.65
CA GLU A 399 13.36 8.91 35.62
C GLU A 399 12.86 9.16 34.20
N ALA A 400 11.60 8.83 33.89
CA ALA A 400 10.98 9.09 32.60
C ALA A 400 10.93 10.59 32.27
N LEU A 401 10.57 11.43 33.26
CA LEU A 401 10.61 12.88 33.15
C LEU A 401 12.04 13.39 32.98
N ALA A 402 13.03 12.80 33.66
CA ALA A 402 14.43 13.14 33.47
C ALA A 402 14.90 12.85 32.03
N ILE A 403 14.58 11.66 31.52
CA ILE A 403 14.88 11.27 30.13
C ILE A 403 14.26 12.27 29.15
N TYR A 404 12.98 12.61 29.33
CA TYR A 404 12.28 13.58 28.50
C TYR A 404 13.00 14.94 28.51
N ASN A 405 13.30 15.49 29.69
CA ASN A 405 13.98 16.77 29.83
C ASN A 405 15.36 16.77 29.16
N VAL A 406 16.21 15.77 29.47
CA VAL A 406 17.54 15.61 28.87
C VAL A 406 17.47 15.56 27.34
N CYS A 407 16.53 14.79 26.79
CA CYS A 407 16.39 14.65 25.34
C CYS A 407 15.92 15.94 24.67
N TYR A 408 14.95 16.64 25.26
CA TYR A 408 14.37 17.85 24.67
C TYR A 408 15.32 19.03 24.76
N ASP A 409 16.06 19.17 25.86
CA ASP A 409 17.09 20.21 25.98
C ASP A 409 18.22 19.99 24.96
N TYR A 410 18.62 18.73 24.78
CA TYR A 410 19.59 18.37 23.74
C TYR A 410 19.02 18.61 22.34
N ALA A 411 17.78 18.19 22.06
CA ALA A 411 17.12 18.41 20.77
C ALA A 411 17.02 19.91 20.44
N LYS A 412 16.66 20.74 21.42
CA LYS A 412 16.58 22.20 21.29
C LYS A 412 17.94 22.82 21.01
N ARG A 413 18.99 22.37 21.72
CA ARG A 413 20.38 22.84 21.51
C ARG A 413 20.89 22.60 20.09
N PHE A 414 20.56 21.46 19.50
CA PHE A 414 21.00 21.08 18.15
C PHE A 414 19.95 21.35 17.06
N ASN A 415 18.78 21.88 17.44
CA ASN A 415 17.63 22.10 16.56
C ASN A 415 17.26 20.85 15.73
N ASP A 416 17.27 19.67 16.36
CA ASP A 416 16.99 18.39 15.73
C ASP A 416 15.95 17.58 16.53
N VAL A 417 14.70 17.60 16.05
CA VAL A 417 13.56 16.91 16.67
C VAL A 417 13.73 15.39 16.72
N LYS A 418 14.58 14.80 15.86
CA LYS A 418 14.82 13.34 15.89
C LYS A 418 15.48 12.92 17.19
N LYS A 419 16.17 13.83 17.89
CA LYS A 419 16.78 13.58 19.19
C LYS A 419 15.75 13.38 20.31
N CYS A 420 14.50 13.81 20.13
CA CYS A 420 13.41 13.52 21.06
C CYS A 420 12.98 12.04 21.01
N SER A 421 13.37 11.28 19.99
CA SER A 421 12.93 9.88 19.80
C SER A 421 13.32 8.96 20.94
N PHE A 422 14.46 9.18 21.60
CA PHE A 422 14.88 8.34 22.73
C PHE A 422 13.89 8.39 23.88
N ALA A 423 13.43 9.59 24.25
CA ALA A 423 12.46 9.77 25.33
C ALA A 423 11.18 8.99 25.06
N TRP A 424 10.65 9.07 23.85
CA TRP A 424 9.40 8.38 23.51
C TRP A 424 9.57 6.89 23.24
N ARG A 425 10.71 6.42 22.72
CA ARG A 425 10.94 4.99 22.47
C ARG A 425 11.33 4.21 23.73
N VAL A 426 11.99 4.86 24.69
CA VAL A 426 12.40 4.23 25.97
C VAL A 426 11.38 4.50 27.06
N ALA A 427 11.09 5.78 27.33
CA ALA A 427 10.21 6.19 28.42
C ALA A 427 8.74 6.38 28.00
N GLY A 428 8.40 6.10 26.74
CA GLY A 428 7.08 6.41 26.16
C GLY A 428 5.91 5.85 26.94
N SER A 429 5.95 4.57 27.35
CA SER A 429 4.87 3.94 28.13
C SER A 429 4.64 4.68 29.45
N ALA A 430 5.70 4.98 30.20
CA ALA A 430 5.62 5.74 31.44
C ALA A 430 5.15 7.19 31.22
N LEU A 431 5.67 7.88 30.20
CA LEU A 431 5.28 9.25 29.84
C LEU A 431 3.79 9.32 29.44
N CYS A 432 3.31 8.36 28.65
CA CYS A 432 1.90 8.26 28.26
C CYS A 432 1.00 8.05 29.48
N LYS A 433 1.38 7.16 30.41
CA LYS A 433 0.60 6.92 31.63
C LYS A 433 0.61 8.13 32.56
N TYR A 434 1.76 8.75 32.75
CA TYR A 434 1.89 9.98 33.54
C TYR A 434 1.04 11.11 32.96
N HIS A 435 1.07 11.30 31.63
CA HIS A 435 0.24 12.28 30.94
C HIS A 435 -1.26 12.01 31.13
N ALA A 436 -1.71 10.76 30.93
CA ALA A 436 -3.10 10.38 31.12
C ALA A 436 -3.59 10.64 32.56
N LEU A 437 -2.77 10.31 33.56
CA LEU A 437 -3.05 10.58 34.98
C LEU A 437 -3.20 12.07 35.27
N LYS A 438 -2.35 12.92 34.69
CA LYS A 438 -2.46 14.40 34.85
C LYS A 438 -3.73 14.96 34.22
N GLN A 439 -4.25 14.34 33.17
CA GLN A 439 -5.53 14.71 32.57
C GLN A 439 -6.75 14.12 33.28
N LYS A 440 -6.57 13.44 34.43
CA LYS A 440 -7.62 12.66 35.13
C LYS A 440 -8.24 11.57 34.25
N GLY A 441 -7.57 11.19 33.17
CA GLY A 441 -7.96 10.08 32.32
C GLY A 441 -7.48 8.75 32.91
N ARG A 442 -8.21 7.67 32.59
CA ARG A 442 -7.73 6.30 32.81
C ARG A 442 -7.54 5.64 31.44
N PRO A 443 -6.30 5.28 31.07
CA PRO A 443 -6.08 4.55 29.83
C PRO A 443 -6.72 3.15 29.94
N PHE A 444 -7.23 2.64 28.83
CA PHE A 444 -7.70 1.26 28.70
C PHE A 444 -6.91 0.54 27.60
N LEU A 445 -6.81 -0.77 27.69
CA LEU A 445 -6.06 -1.58 26.73
C LEU A 445 -6.92 -1.85 25.49
N ILE A 446 -6.35 -1.57 24.31
CA ILE A 446 -6.93 -1.96 23.02
C ILE A 446 -5.85 -2.58 22.15
N LEU A 447 -6.17 -3.71 21.50
CA LEU A 447 -5.26 -4.35 20.57
C LEU A 447 -5.15 -3.52 19.28
N PRO A 448 -3.95 -3.39 18.68
CA PRO A 448 -3.79 -2.68 17.41
C PRO A 448 -4.69 -3.21 16.29
N SER A 449 -4.90 -4.54 16.22
CA SER A 449 -5.80 -5.16 15.24
C SER A 449 -7.24 -4.69 15.40
N ILE A 450 -7.77 -4.71 16.63
CA ILE A 450 -9.12 -4.22 16.93
C ILE A 450 -9.23 -2.72 16.63
N LEU A 451 -8.20 -1.94 16.97
CA LEU A 451 -8.20 -0.51 16.70
C LEU A 451 -8.17 -0.22 15.18
N GLN A 452 -7.49 -1.05 14.39
CA GLN A 452 -7.48 -0.96 12.93
C GLN A 452 -8.86 -1.25 12.32
N ASP A 453 -9.63 -2.17 12.92
CA ASP A 453 -10.99 -2.48 12.47
C ASP A 453 -11.98 -1.35 12.78
N ILE A 454 -11.75 -0.58 13.86
CA ILE A 454 -12.65 0.49 14.31
C ILE A 454 -12.45 1.81 13.53
N LEU A 455 -11.21 2.13 13.13
CA LEU A 455 -10.82 3.46 12.63
C LEU A 455 -11.14 3.67 11.15
#